data_AF-A0A6B0VA14-F1
#
_entry.id   AF-A0A6B0VA14-F1
#
_cell.length_a   1.000
_cell.length_b   1.000
_cell.length_c   1.000
_cell.angle_alpha   90.00
_cell.angle_beta   90.00
_cell.angle_gamma   90.00
#
_symmetry.space_group_name_H-M   'P 1'
#
loop_
_entity.id
_entity.type
_entity.pdbx_description
1 polymer ?
#
loop_
_entity_poly.entity_id
_entity_poly.type
_entity_poly.pdbx_seq_one_letter_code
_entity_poly.pdbx_strand_id
1 'polypeptide(L)'
;MFARATVCNLFLVSKLWYVLQVVHCSRVNVQKLHRVFAVFIWGSVWERTSRLNLFRSVRNGGLGLTHLFLRQIVNRFIYLRDVGDPFLRTVCEVRLSSALPEFVVSSAWVPGRIHGYMKEVVLSCKFLTARFSFEYLSEVSRKKLYKDLCDVVLPVPLYRAQYCAGPGQDVLKRVKRMLVPSGVKTFFFYLHTGTLSVKTWMASKGLFVPWGDHCFLCKKPETIEHVFLDCWDGVFLWDVLQRTLKKDLPLDVHGIRYLPIENEAGVPFDTMMLLGLHSIWRSRMAMRHADVDAREAQEYFRESIASLLEVYKAQKSVPEWIPRVEPLLSMKRF
;
A
#
# COMPACT_ATOMS: atom_id res chain seq x y z
N MET A 1 -2.10 8.15 -4.39
CA MET A 1 -0.98 7.21 -4.14
C MET A 1 -0.97 5.96 -5.02
N PHE A 2 -2.03 5.13 -5.05
CA PHE A 2 -2.05 3.89 -5.84
C PHE A 2 -1.72 4.07 -7.32
N ALA A 3 -2.26 5.12 -7.97
CA ALA A 3 -1.95 5.43 -9.36
C ALA A 3 -0.46 5.75 -9.56
N ARG A 4 0.13 6.57 -8.68
CA ARG A 4 1.58 6.86 -8.70
C ARG A 4 2.41 5.58 -8.56
N ALA A 5 2.00 4.64 -7.71
CA ALA A 5 2.68 3.34 -7.59
C ALA A 5 2.61 2.51 -8.87
N THR A 6 1.44 2.46 -9.52
CA THR A 6 1.29 1.81 -10.82
C THR A 6 2.17 2.47 -11.88
N VAL A 7 2.15 3.81 -11.99
CA VAL A 7 2.99 4.57 -12.93
C VAL A 7 4.48 4.32 -12.66
N CYS A 8 4.91 4.35 -11.40
CA CYS A 8 6.29 4.07 -11.02
C CYS A 8 6.72 2.67 -11.46
N ASN A 9 5.87 1.66 -11.26
CA ASN A 9 6.15 0.29 -11.71
C ASN A 9 6.20 0.17 -13.24
N LEU A 10 5.27 0.81 -13.95
CA LEU A 10 5.13 0.70 -15.41
C LEU A 10 6.18 1.49 -16.18
N PHE A 11 6.62 2.65 -15.69
CA PHE A 11 7.51 3.54 -16.42
C PHE A 11 8.94 3.58 -15.88
N LEU A 12 9.12 3.67 -14.55
CA LEU A 12 10.45 3.80 -13.96
C LEU A 12 11.08 2.42 -13.75
N VAL A 13 10.37 1.54 -13.04
CA VAL A 13 10.88 0.21 -12.70
C VAL A 13 11.09 -0.63 -13.96
N SER A 14 10.18 -0.60 -14.94
CA SER A 14 10.30 -1.40 -16.16
C SER A 14 11.58 -1.06 -16.96
N LYS A 15 11.87 0.23 -17.15
CA LYS A 15 13.05 0.72 -17.86
C LYS A 15 14.34 0.44 -17.09
N LEU A 16 14.35 0.72 -15.79
CA LEU A 16 15.49 0.39 -14.94
C LEU A 16 15.73 -1.11 -14.92
N TRP A 17 14.66 -1.91 -14.88
CA TRP A 17 14.76 -3.36 -14.86
C TRP A 17 15.42 -3.92 -16.11
N TYR A 18 15.12 -3.37 -17.30
CA TYR A 18 15.78 -3.76 -18.55
C TYR A 18 17.31 -3.65 -18.45
N VAL A 19 17.82 -2.55 -17.90
CA VAL A 19 19.27 -2.36 -17.71
C VAL A 19 19.82 -3.27 -16.60
N LEU A 20 19.09 -3.39 -15.48
CA LEU A 20 19.50 -4.19 -14.33
C LEU A 20 19.52 -5.70 -14.61
N GLN A 21 18.95 -6.17 -15.72
CA GLN A 21 19.05 -7.56 -16.13
C GLN A 21 20.49 -7.95 -16.44
N VAL A 22 21.28 -7.07 -17.04
CA VAL A 22 22.65 -7.37 -17.51
C VAL A 22 23.74 -6.61 -16.74
N VAL A 23 23.41 -5.46 -16.15
CA VAL A 23 24.38 -4.62 -15.44
C VAL A 23 24.38 -4.88 -13.93
N HIS A 24 25.58 -4.96 -13.35
CA HIS A 24 25.77 -4.95 -11.90
C HIS A 24 25.26 -3.64 -11.30
N CYS A 25 24.43 -3.72 -10.26
CA CYS A 25 24.01 -2.54 -9.52
C CYS A 25 24.21 -2.74 -8.03
N SER A 26 25.09 -1.95 -7.45
CA SER A 26 25.36 -2.00 -6.02
C SER A 26 24.11 -1.69 -5.20
N ARG A 27 24.02 -2.29 -4.01
CA ARG A 27 22.89 -2.09 -3.09
C ARG A 27 22.68 -0.61 -2.73
N VAL A 28 23.77 0.15 -2.64
CA VAL A 28 23.74 1.60 -2.36
C VAL A 28 23.00 2.36 -3.47
N ASN A 29 23.27 2.04 -4.74
CA ASN A 29 22.59 2.67 -5.86
C ASN A 29 21.12 2.26 -5.94
N VAL A 30 20.81 0.99 -5.64
CA VAL A 30 19.41 0.54 -5.52
C VAL A 30 18.65 1.31 -4.44
N GLN A 31 19.27 1.56 -3.28
CA GLN A 31 18.65 2.35 -2.21
C GLN A 31 18.40 3.81 -2.62
N LYS A 32 19.31 4.41 -3.41
CA LYS A 32 19.11 5.75 -3.99
C LYS A 32 17.92 5.78 -4.94
N LEU A 33 17.80 4.79 -5.84
CA LEU A 33 16.65 4.65 -6.74
C LEU A 33 15.34 4.47 -5.96
N HIS A 34 15.35 3.65 -4.91
CA HIS A 34 14.19 3.47 -4.04
C HIS A 34 13.77 4.77 -3.34
N ARG A 35 14.73 5.63 -2.96
CA ARG A 35 14.43 6.96 -2.42
C ARG A 35 13.74 7.84 -3.46
N VAL A 36 14.20 7.83 -4.72
CA VAL A 36 13.53 8.56 -5.83
C VAL A 36 12.09 8.08 -5.98
N PHE A 37 11.86 6.77 -5.94
CA PHE A 37 10.50 6.22 -5.98
C PHE A 37 9.67 6.72 -4.80
N ALA A 38 10.21 6.67 -3.58
CA ALA A 38 9.49 7.15 -2.39
C ALA A 38 9.09 8.62 -2.52
N VAL A 39 10.01 9.50 -2.93
CA VAL A 39 9.75 10.93 -3.13
C VAL A 39 8.64 11.15 -4.17
N PHE A 40 8.67 10.43 -5.29
CA PHE A 40 7.62 10.51 -6.31
C PHE A 40 6.26 10.04 -5.78
N ILE A 41 6.23 8.94 -5.02
CA ILE A 41 5.00 8.36 -4.48
C ILE A 41 4.34 9.31 -3.48
N TRP A 42 5.11 9.81 -2.50
CA TRP A 42 4.61 10.74 -1.50
C TRP A 42 4.33 12.12 -2.10
N GLY A 43 5.04 12.51 -3.16
CA GLY A 43 5.01 13.88 -3.68
C GLY A 43 5.64 14.86 -2.70
N SER A 44 6.57 14.39 -1.87
CA SER A 44 7.29 15.17 -0.88
C SER A 44 8.71 14.62 -0.71
N VAL A 45 9.65 15.50 -0.33
CA VAL A 45 11.04 15.12 -0.05
C VAL A 45 11.14 14.23 1.20
N TRP A 46 10.12 14.28 2.05
CA TRP A 46 10.02 13.56 3.31
C TRP A 46 9.14 12.31 3.21
N GLU A 47 9.56 11.22 3.86
CA GLU A 47 8.85 9.93 3.89
C GLU A 47 8.03 9.82 5.17
N ARG A 48 6.71 9.59 5.04
CA ARG A 48 5.80 9.55 6.20
C ARG A 48 5.83 8.23 6.96
N THR A 49 6.20 7.13 6.30
CA THR A 49 6.41 5.81 6.91
C THR A 49 7.71 5.19 6.40
N SER A 50 8.13 4.07 7.01
CA SER A 50 9.22 3.25 6.49
C SER A 50 9.00 2.90 5.02
N ARG A 51 10.00 3.19 4.20
CA ARG A 51 10.03 2.90 2.75
C ARG A 51 9.70 1.45 2.42
N LEU A 52 10.10 0.52 3.29
CA LEU A 52 9.88 -0.91 3.08
C LEU A 52 8.39 -1.26 2.96
N ASN A 53 7.52 -0.48 3.61
CA ASN A 53 6.08 -0.66 3.53
C ASN A 53 5.55 -0.43 2.11
N LEU A 54 6.17 0.44 1.31
CA LEU A 54 5.73 0.72 -0.06
C LEU A 54 5.86 -0.50 -0.98
N PHE A 55 6.88 -1.33 -0.74
CA PHE A 55 7.18 -2.51 -1.55
C PHE A 55 6.31 -3.72 -1.22
N ARG A 56 5.64 -3.73 -0.07
CA ARG A 56 4.68 -4.78 0.25
C ARG A 56 3.51 -4.76 -0.73
N SER A 57 2.92 -5.94 -0.94
CA SER A 57 1.74 -6.06 -1.80
C SER A 57 0.59 -5.19 -1.26
N VAL A 58 -0.31 -4.77 -2.15
CA VAL A 58 -1.51 -3.99 -1.75
C VAL A 58 -2.35 -4.76 -0.74
N ARG A 59 -2.45 -6.10 -0.88
CA ARG A 59 -3.15 -6.95 0.09
C ARG A 59 -2.46 -6.93 1.47
N ASN A 60 -1.13 -6.82 1.50
CA ASN A 60 -0.32 -6.88 2.73
C ASN A 60 0.03 -5.48 3.29
N GLY A 61 -0.70 -4.43 2.88
CA GLY A 61 -0.61 -3.09 3.49
C GLY A 61 0.23 -2.09 2.70
N GLY A 62 0.93 -2.55 1.67
CA GLY A 62 1.77 -1.67 0.85
C GLY A 62 1.07 -1.10 -0.38
N LEU A 63 1.88 -0.62 -1.32
CA LEU A 63 1.41 -0.12 -2.61
C LEU A 63 1.71 -1.07 -3.77
N GLY A 64 2.40 -2.19 -3.49
CA GLY A 64 2.87 -3.13 -4.49
C GLY A 64 3.99 -2.57 -5.35
N LEU A 65 4.81 -1.66 -4.81
CA LEU A 65 5.98 -1.15 -5.51
C LEU A 65 7.02 -2.27 -5.67
N THR A 66 7.71 -2.32 -6.81
CA THR A 66 8.73 -3.36 -7.04
C THR A 66 10.01 -3.06 -6.27
N HIS A 67 10.48 -4.02 -5.48
CA HIS A 67 11.78 -3.94 -4.79
C HIS A 67 12.89 -4.43 -5.72
N LEU A 68 13.57 -3.48 -6.39
CA LEU A 68 14.62 -3.76 -7.38
C LEU A 68 15.66 -4.81 -6.92
N PHE A 69 16.19 -4.70 -5.70
CA PHE A 69 17.21 -5.65 -5.19
C PHE A 69 16.68 -7.08 -5.03
N LEU A 70 15.45 -7.25 -4.52
CA LEU A 70 14.85 -8.60 -4.39
C LEU A 70 14.54 -9.17 -5.77
N ARG A 71 14.12 -8.31 -6.69
CA ARG A 71 13.91 -8.70 -8.09
C ARG A 71 15.22 -9.12 -8.77
N GLN A 72 16.34 -8.44 -8.48
CA GLN A 72 17.66 -8.84 -8.94
C GLN A 72 18.04 -10.22 -8.39
N ILE A 73 17.95 -10.45 -7.08
CA ILE A 73 18.24 -11.76 -6.47
C ILE A 73 17.51 -12.89 -7.19
N VAL A 74 16.19 -12.73 -7.35
CA VAL A 74 15.35 -13.71 -8.02
C VAL A 74 15.80 -13.92 -9.46
N ASN A 75 16.10 -12.86 -10.20
CA ASN A 75 16.53 -12.98 -11.60
C ASN A 75 17.88 -13.65 -11.75
N ARG A 76 18.85 -13.37 -10.86
CA ARG A 76 20.17 -14.01 -10.88
C ARG A 76 20.09 -15.50 -10.58
N PHE A 77 19.26 -15.87 -9.62
CA PHE A 77 19.00 -17.26 -9.30
C PHE A 77 18.32 -18.01 -10.45
N ILE A 78 17.24 -17.44 -11.00
CA ILE A 78 16.51 -18.04 -12.12
C ILE A 78 17.38 -18.14 -13.37
N TYR A 79 18.26 -17.17 -13.60
CA TYR A 79 19.25 -17.25 -14.68
C TYR A 79 20.16 -18.48 -14.52
N LEU A 80 20.70 -18.73 -13.33
CA LEU A 80 21.54 -19.90 -13.09
C LEU A 80 20.76 -21.21 -13.26
N ARG A 81 19.54 -21.27 -12.71
CA ARG A 81 18.71 -22.48 -12.73
C ARG A 81 18.24 -22.86 -14.14
N ASP A 82 17.86 -21.86 -14.94
CA ASP A 82 17.20 -22.06 -16.23
C ASP A 82 18.15 -21.77 -17.42
N VAL A 83 19.48 -21.76 -17.21
CA VAL A 83 20.46 -21.51 -18.28
C VAL A 83 20.43 -22.66 -19.30
N GLY A 84 19.82 -22.40 -20.47
CA GLY A 84 19.72 -23.38 -21.55
C GLY A 84 20.85 -23.31 -22.58
N ASP A 85 21.50 -22.16 -22.71
CA ASP A 85 22.58 -21.97 -23.68
C ASP A 85 23.83 -22.78 -23.30
N PRO A 86 24.35 -23.67 -24.16
CA PRO A 86 25.47 -24.55 -23.84
C PRO A 86 26.74 -23.79 -23.42
N PHE A 87 27.02 -22.66 -24.05
CA PHE A 87 28.20 -21.85 -23.74
C PHE A 87 28.06 -21.22 -22.34
N LEU A 88 26.94 -20.52 -22.07
CA LEU A 88 26.70 -19.90 -20.77
C LEU A 88 26.61 -20.92 -19.64
N ARG A 89 26.06 -22.10 -19.90
CA ARG A 89 26.04 -23.21 -18.96
C ARG A 89 27.45 -23.66 -18.61
N THR A 90 28.31 -23.88 -19.61
CA THR A 90 29.72 -24.24 -19.42
C THR A 90 30.46 -23.16 -18.60
N VAL A 91 30.21 -21.88 -18.89
CA VAL A 91 30.79 -20.77 -18.11
C VAL A 91 30.36 -20.84 -16.65
N CYS A 92 29.08 -21.09 -16.37
CA CYS A 92 28.59 -21.25 -15.01
C CYS A 92 29.21 -22.47 -14.32
N GLU A 93 29.28 -23.60 -15.00
CA GLU A 93 29.88 -24.85 -14.51
C GLU A 93 31.34 -24.68 -14.09
N VAL A 94 32.15 -24.08 -14.96
CA VAL A 94 33.59 -23.93 -14.74
C VAL A 94 33.93 -22.83 -13.72
N ARG A 95 33.12 -21.76 -13.65
CA ARG A 95 33.38 -20.60 -12.78
C ARG A 95 32.72 -20.67 -11.41
N LEU A 96 31.58 -21.37 -11.28
CA LEU A 96 30.76 -21.36 -10.06
C LEU A 96 30.79 -22.68 -9.28
N SER A 97 31.30 -23.78 -9.86
CA SER A 97 31.37 -25.10 -9.20
C SER A 97 32.01 -25.05 -7.81
N SER A 98 33.11 -24.31 -7.66
CA SER A 98 33.79 -24.16 -6.37
C SER A 98 33.01 -23.33 -5.34
N ALA A 99 32.15 -22.40 -5.79
CA ALA A 99 31.46 -21.46 -4.91
C ALA A 99 30.01 -21.84 -4.59
N LEU A 100 29.41 -22.70 -5.41
CA LEU A 100 28.05 -23.24 -5.30
C LEU A 100 28.03 -24.76 -5.63
N PRO A 101 28.77 -25.59 -4.89
CA PRO A 101 28.83 -27.04 -5.17
C PRO A 101 27.47 -27.73 -5.02
N GLU A 102 26.56 -27.15 -4.23
CA GLU A 102 25.17 -27.61 -4.03
C GLU A 102 24.29 -27.43 -5.27
N PHE A 103 24.66 -26.53 -6.19
CA PHE A 103 23.86 -26.20 -7.39
C PHE A 103 24.53 -26.61 -8.68
N VAL A 104 25.87 -26.65 -8.71
CA VAL A 104 26.66 -26.77 -9.93
C VAL A 104 27.69 -27.88 -9.74
N VAL A 105 27.47 -29.00 -10.43
CA VAL A 105 28.42 -30.11 -10.48
C VAL A 105 29.22 -30.00 -11.77
N SER A 106 30.53 -29.88 -11.67
CA SER A 106 31.44 -29.86 -12.83
C SER A 106 32.74 -30.59 -12.52
N SER A 107 33.26 -31.33 -13.50
CA SER A 107 34.58 -31.95 -13.46
C SER A 107 35.71 -31.00 -13.87
N ALA A 108 35.37 -29.81 -14.38
CA ALA A 108 36.31 -28.78 -14.79
C ALA A 108 36.15 -27.53 -13.92
N TRP A 109 37.25 -26.99 -13.39
CA TRP A 109 37.25 -25.73 -12.65
C TRP A 109 38.33 -24.79 -13.17
N VAL A 110 38.04 -23.49 -13.21
CA VAL A 110 39.05 -22.47 -13.46
C VAL A 110 39.38 -21.76 -12.15
N PRO A 111 40.64 -21.82 -11.67
CA PRO A 111 41.04 -21.10 -10.46
C PRO A 111 40.96 -19.59 -10.70
N GLY A 112 40.35 -18.87 -9.76
CA GLY A 112 40.22 -17.41 -9.83
C GLY A 112 39.10 -16.88 -8.95
N ARG A 113 39.17 -15.59 -8.62
CA ARG A 113 38.12 -14.92 -7.84
C ARG A 113 36.90 -14.62 -8.74
N ILE A 114 35.72 -14.85 -8.19
CA ILE A 114 34.44 -14.53 -8.83
C ILE A 114 34.13 -13.04 -8.64
N HIS A 115 33.89 -12.33 -9.74
CA HIS A 115 33.62 -10.89 -9.74
C HIS A 115 32.36 -10.53 -10.54
N GLY A 116 31.91 -9.27 -10.40
CA GLY A 116 30.82 -8.70 -11.19
C GLY A 116 29.52 -9.50 -11.11
N TYR A 117 28.92 -9.76 -12.27
CA TYR A 117 27.65 -10.48 -12.41
C TYR A 117 27.66 -11.87 -11.76
N MET A 118 28.72 -12.66 -12.00
CA MET A 118 28.84 -14.01 -11.44
C MET A 118 28.90 -13.99 -9.91
N LYS A 119 29.49 -12.95 -9.31
CA LYS A 119 29.48 -12.76 -7.86
C LYS A 119 28.07 -12.49 -7.34
N GLU A 120 27.26 -11.71 -8.06
CA GLU A 120 25.85 -11.51 -7.71
C GLU A 120 25.05 -12.81 -7.77
N VAL A 121 25.31 -13.67 -8.75
CA VAL A 121 24.67 -14.98 -8.85
C VAL A 121 24.96 -15.82 -7.61
N VAL A 122 26.23 -15.97 -7.24
CA VAL A 122 26.62 -16.70 -6.02
C VAL A 122 25.95 -16.14 -4.77
N LEU A 123 25.99 -14.82 -4.59
CA LEU A 123 25.37 -14.16 -3.44
C LEU A 123 23.84 -14.34 -3.44
N SER A 124 23.20 -14.34 -4.61
CA SER A 124 21.76 -14.54 -4.73
C SER A 124 21.34 -15.95 -4.37
N CYS A 125 22.09 -16.96 -4.85
CA CYS A 125 21.86 -18.36 -4.48
C CYS A 125 22.00 -18.56 -2.97
N LYS A 126 23.11 -18.09 -2.37
CA LYS A 126 23.32 -18.17 -0.92
C LYS A 126 22.24 -17.43 -0.11
N PHE A 127 21.76 -16.29 -0.63
CA PHE A 127 20.69 -15.54 0.02
C PHE A 127 19.36 -16.32 0.02
N LEU A 128 19.09 -17.07 -1.05
CA LEU A 128 17.85 -17.85 -1.20
C LEU A 128 17.91 -19.18 -0.45
N THR A 129 19.03 -19.91 -0.49
CA THR A 129 19.17 -21.19 0.24
C THR A 129 19.12 -21.02 1.74
N ALA A 130 19.54 -19.86 2.25
CA ALA A 130 19.37 -19.53 3.67
C ALA A 130 17.89 -19.31 4.09
N ARG A 131 16.94 -19.28 3.14
CA ARG A 131 15.54 -18.92 3.38
C ARG A 131 14.53 -19.93 2.84
N PHE A 132 14.91 -20.71 1.84
CA PHE A 132 14.02 -21.66 1.15
C PHE A 132 14.73 -22.99 0.95
N SER A 133 13.95 -24.08 0.96
CA SER A 133 14.47 -25.41 0.64
C SER A 133 14.84 -25.53 -0.84
N PHE A 134 15.76 -26.43 -1.15
CA PHE A 134 16.16 -26.72 -2.52
C PHE A 134 15.00 -27.24 -3.38
N GLU A 135 14.15 -28.10 -2.83
CA GLU A 135 12.94 -28.63 -3.48
C GLU A 135 11.99 -27.50 -3.91
N TYR A 136 11.80 -26.48 -3.07
CA TYR A 136 11.00 -25.33 -3.44
C TYR A 136 11.69 -24.51 -4.55
N LEU A 137 13.01 -24.29 -4.43
CA LEU A 137 13.77 -23.46 -5.36
C LEU A 137 13.90 -24.07 -6.77
N SER A 138 13.90 -25.40 -6.90
CA SER A 138 13.93 -26.09 -8.20
C SER A 138 12.64 -25.86 -9.00
N GLU A 139 11.48 -25.89 -8.35
CA GLU A 139 10.17 -25.88 -9.05
C GLU A 139 9.52 -24.50 -9.12
N VAL A 140 9.85 -23.59 -8.21
CA VAL A 140 9.12 -22.32 -8.06
C VAL A 140 9.22 -21.43 -9.32
N SER A 141 8.09 -20.85 -9.74
CA SER A 141 8.12 -19.84 -10.81
C SER A 141 8.76 -18.51 -10.34
N ARG A 142 9.39 -17.78 -11.26
CA ARG A 142 9.99 -16.45 -11.00
C ARG A 142 9.03 -15.50 -10.26
N LYS A 143 7.75 -15.48 -10.66
CA LYS A 143 6.73 -14.59 -10.07
C LYS A 143 6.41 -14.99 -8.62
N LYS A 144 6.26 -16.30 -8.36
CA LYS A 144 5.97 -16.82 -7.02
C LYS A 144 7.15 -16.61 -6.08
N LEU A 145 8.37 -16.94 -6.53
CA LEU A 145 9.59 -16.75 -5.75
C LEU A 145 9.78 -15.29 -5.31
N TYR A 146 9.57 -14.32 -6.21
CA TYR A 146 9.66 -12.91 -5.84
C TYR A 146 8.64 -12.50 -4.78
N LYS A 147 7.39 -12.99 -4.88
CA LYS A 147 6.34 -12.68 -3.91
C LYS A 147 6.69 -13.26 -2.54
N ASP A 148 7.06 -14.53 -2.50
CA ASP A 148 7.36 -15.24 -1.26
C ASP A 148 8.63 -14.67 -0.61
N LEU A 149 9.63 -14.29 -1.41
CA LEU A 149 10.81 -13.56 -0.94
C LEU A 149 10.47 -12.20 -0.33
N CYS A 150 9.55 -11.43 -0.93
CA CYS A 150 9.09 -10.16 -0.35
C CYS A 150 8.42 -10.39 1.01
N ASP A 151 7.61 -11.42 1.16
CA ASP A 151 6.90 -11.72 2.40
C ASP A 151 7.85 -12.17 3.52
N VAL A 152 8.94 -12.88 3.20
CA VAL A 152 10.00 -13.30 4.14
C VAL A 152 10.93 -12.14 4.53
N VAL A 153 11.35 -11.31 3.57
CA VAL A 153 12.40 -10.30 3.80
C VAL A 153 11.85 -8.99 4.35
N LEU A 154 10.66 -8.57 3.92
CA LEU A 154 10.09 -7.31 4.38
C LEU A 154 9.43 -7.53 5.75
N PRO A 155 9.65 -6.67 6.75
CA PRO A 155 8.96 -6.81 8.04
C PRO A 155 7.47 -6.49 7.91
N VAL A 156 6.64 -7.03 8.80
CA VAL A 156 5.21 -6.67 8.88
C VAL A 156 5.11 -5.20 9.28
N PRO A 157 4.29 -4.37 8.60
CA PRO A 157 4.17 -2.96 8.95
C PRO A 157 3.61 -2.79 10.37
N LEU A 158 4.17 -1.84 11.13
CA LEU A 158 3.76 -1.58 12.52
C LEU A 158 2.25 -1.29 12.65
N TYR A 159 1.68 -0.51 11.72
CA TYR A 159 0.25 -0.20 11.71
C TYR A 159 -0.65 -1.42 11.46
N ARG A 160 -0.08 -2.56 11.03
CA ARG A 160 -0.80 -3.83 10.90
C ARG A 160 -0.50 -4.84 12.00
N ALA A 161 0.62 -4.70 12.70
CA ALA A 161 1.05 -5.66 13.71
C ALA A 161 0.00 -5.79 14.82
N GLN A 162 -0.62 -4.68 15.22
CA GLN A 162 -1.66 -4.64 16.26
C GLN A 162 -2.94 -5.40 15.89
N TYR A 163 -3.25 -5.54 14.60
CA TYR A 163 -4.50 -6.14 14.11
C TYR A 163 -4.24 -7.27 13.12
N CYS A 164 -3.12 -7.99 13.26
CA CYS A 164 -2.69 -8.98 12.27
C CYS A 164 -3.68 -10.14 12.07
N ALA A 165 -4.45 -10.48 13.12
CA ALA A 165 -5.49 -11.53 13.09
C ALA A 165 -6.92 -10.99 12.91
N GLY A 166 -7.10 -9.67 12.80
CA GLY A 166 -8.43 -9.05 12.69
C GLY A 166 -9.04 -9.18 11.28
N PRO A 167 -10.37 -9.05 11.13
CA PRO A 167 -11.04 -9.08 9.83
C PRO A 167 -10.63 -7.88 8.95
N GLY A 168 -10.85 -7.99 7.63
CA GLY A 168 -10.62 -6.86 6.71
C GLY A 168 -9.16 -6.62 6.30
N GLN A 169 -8.26 -7.59 6.48
CA GLN A 169 -6.83 -7.45 6.13
C GLN A 169 -6.53 -7.09 4.66
N ASP A 170 -7.49 -7.30 3.75
CA ASP A 170 -7.42 -6.94 2.34
C ASP A 170 -7.97 -5.54 2.03
N VAL A 171 -8.21 -4.69 3.04
CA VAL A 171 -8.84 -3.38 2.91
C VAL A 171 -8.23 -2.50 1.81
N LEU A 172 -6.91 -2.38 1.71
CA LEU A 172 -6.29 -1.56 0.65
C LEU A 172 -6.53 -2.13 -0.76
N LYS A 173 -6.71 -3.45 -0.89
CA LYS A 173 -7.09 -4.10 -2.15
C LYS A 173 -8.54 -3.76 -2.49
N ARG A 174 -9.46 -3.74 -1.51
CA ARG A 174 -10.84 -3.27 -1.69
C ARG A 174 -10.88 -1.80 -2.08
N VAL A 175 -10.25 -0.92 -1.31
CA VAL A 175 -10.21 0.53 -1.54
C VAL A 175 -9.59 0.89 -2.90
N LYS A 176 -8.56 0.15 -3.34
CA LYS A 176 -8.00 0.34 -4.68
C LYS A 176 -9.04 0.13 -5.78
N ARG A 177 -9.96 -0.84 -5.60
CA ARG A 177 -11.00 -1.22 -6.57
C ARG A 177 -12.27 -0.38 -6.49
N MET A 178 -12.56 0.24 -5.35
CA MET A 178 -13.74 1.11 -5.18
C MET A 178 -13.80 2.22 -6.24
N LEU A 179 -15.00 2.54 -6.72
CA LEU A 179 -15.27 3.60 -7.69
C LEU A 179 -15.37 4.98 -7.01
N VAL A 180 -14.34 5.34 -6.25
CA VAL A 180 -14.23 6.63 -5.55
C VAL A 180 -13.09 7.47 -6.10
N PRO A 181 -13.13 8.81 -5.95
CA PRO A 181 -12.06 9.69 -6.39
C PRO A 181 -10.68 9.30 -5.84
N SER A 182 -9.62 9.59 -6.59
CA SER A 182 -8.24 9.24 -6.23
C SER A 182 -7.76 9.91 -4.93
N GLY A 183 -8.32 11.08 -4.60
CA GLY A 183 -8.14 11.79 -3.34
C GLY A 183 -8.61 10.97 -2.14
N VAL A 184 -9.81 10.38 -2.21
CA VAL A 184 -10.38 9.50 -1.18
C VAL A 184 -9.48 8.29 -0.91
N LYS A 185 -9.00 7.64 -1.99
CA LYS A 185 -8.08 6.49 -1.86
C LYS A 185 -6.75 6.87 -1.22
N THR A 186 -6.26 8.08 -1.50
CA THR A 186 -5.01 8.60 -0.93
C THR A 186 -5.20 8.97 0.55
N PHE A 187 -6.29 9.64 0.88
CA PHE A 187 -6.72 9.88 2.25
C PHE A 187 -6.76 8.57 3.05
N PHE A 188 -7.45 7.56 2.54
CA PHE A 188 -7.58 6.30 3.25
C PHE A 188 -6.24 5.59 3.46
N PHE A 189 -5.33 5.67 2.48
CA PHE A 189 -3.99 5.12 2.68
C PHE A 189 -3.26 5.81 3.83
N TYR A 190 -3.37 7.14 3.97
CA TYR A 190 -2.80 7.86 5.11
C TYR A 190 -3.48 7.49 6.44
N LEU A 191 -4.80 7.33 6.44
CA LEU A 191 -5.56 6.89 7.61
C LEU A 191 -5.10 5.48 8.05
N HIS A 192 -5.12 4.52 7.13
CA HIS A 192 -4.73 3.13 7.39
C HIS A 192 -3.28 2.99 7.88
N THR A 193 -2.36 3.77 7.32
CA THR A 193 -0.94 3.73 7.70
C THR A 193 -0.60 4.57 8.94
N GLY A 194 -1.57 5.28 9.52
CA GLY A 194 -1.35 6.16 10.67
C GLY A 194 -0.49 7.39 10.35
N THR A 195 -0.53 7.86 9.10
CA THR A 195 0.21 9.06 8.64
C THR A 195 -0.68 10.19 8.19
N LEU A 196 -1.95 10.14 8.60
CA LEU A 196 -2.86 11.25 8.43
C LEU A 196 -2.34 12.44 9.24
N SER A 197 -2.36 13.62 8.64
CA SER A 197 -1.78 14.84 9.23
C SER A 197 -2.72 15.46 10.27
N VAL A 198 -3.15 14.68 11.25
CA VAL A 198 -3.81 15.17 12.47
C VAL A 198 -2.78 15.94 13.30
N LYS A 199 -3.24 16.89 14.12
CA LYS A 199 -2.32 17.79 14.83
C LYS A 199 -1.35 17.07 15.76
N THR A 200 -1.80 16.07 16.52
CA THR A 200 -0.94 15.28 17.42
C THR A 200 0.16 14.54 16.66
N TRP A 201 -0.17 13.99 15.48
CA TRP A 201 0.81 13.35 14.61
C TRP A 201 1.81 14.37 14.08
N MET A 202 1.36 15.55 13.62
CA MET A 202 2.25 16.62 13.15
C MET A 202 3.22 17.08 14.26
N ALA A 203 2.71 17.30 15.47
CA ALA A 203 3.52 17.66 16.63
C ALA A 203 4.56 16.57 16.97
N SER A 204 4.17 15.28 16.94
CA SER A 204 5.09 14.16 17.17
C SER A 204 6.22 14.06 16.13
N LYS A 205 6.05 14.69 14.97
CA LYS A 205 7.04 14.75 13.88
C LYS A 205 7.84 16.04 13.88
N GLY A 206 7.67 16.90 14.89
CA GLY A 206 8.32 18.20 14.98
C GLY A 206 7.85 19.18 13.91
N LEU A 207 6.68 18.97 13.31
CA LEU A 207 6.09 19.90 12.36
C LEU A 207 5.38 21.01 13.13
N PHE A 208 5.44 22.23 12.59
CA PHE A 208 4.71 23.35 13.16
C PHE A 208 3.19 23.10 13.11
N VAL A 209 2.54 23.26 14.25
CA VAL A 209 1.09 23.14 14.39
C VAL A 209 0.52 24.46 14.91
N PRO A 210 -0.15 25.25 14.06
CA PRO A 210 -0.80 26.47 14.49
C PRO A 210 -1.82 26.18 15.60
N TRP A 211 -1.79 27.00 16.66
CA TRP A 211 -2.75 26.97 17.77
C TRP A 211 -2.74 25.67 18.59
N GLY A 212 -1.61 24.97 18.61
CA GLY A 212 -1.40 23.76 19.41
C GLY A 212 -2.04 22.51 18.82
N ASP A 213 -1.84 21.39 19.50
CA ASP A 213 -2.21 20.04 19.05
C ASP A 213 -3.65 19.63 19.40
N HIS A 214 -4.42 20.52 20.02
CA HIS A 214 -5.78 20.28 20.44
C HIS A 214 -6.79 20.63 19.33
N CYS A 215 -7.90 19.89 19.29
CA CYS A 215 -9.03 20.10 18.41
C CYS A 215 -9.71 21.44 18.69
N PHE A 216 -10.09 22.16 17.63
CA PHE A 216 -10.70 23.47 17.75
C PHE A 216 -12.08 23.44 18.42
N LEU A 217 -12.86 22.39 18.19
CA LEU A 217 -14.24 22.25 18.67
C LEU A 217 -14.32 21.86 20.15
N CYS A 218 -13.62 20.79 20.55
CA CYS A 218 -13.80 20.20 21.87
C CYS A 218 -12.59 20.39 22.81
N LYS A 219 -11.52 21.04 22.32
CA LYS A 219 -10.28 21.28 23.08
C LYS A 219 -9.63 20.02 23.67
N LYS A 220 -9.80 18.85 23.04
CA LYS A 220 -9.05 17.62 23.34
C LYS A 220 -7.90 17.42 22.34
N PRO A 221 -6.84 16.67 22.64
CA PRO A 221 -5.78 16.35 21.67
C PRO A 221 -6.35 15.77 20.37
N GLU A 222 -6.01 16.35 19.23
CA GLU A 222 -6.55 15.92 17.94
C GLU A 222 -5.80 14.68 17.43
N THR A 223 -6.26 13.49 17.85
CA THR A 223 -5.84 12.18 17.36
C THR A 223 -6.73 11.69 16.21
N ILE A 224 -6.37 10.57 15.57
CA ILE A 224 -7.20 9.94 14.54
C ILE A 224 -8.53 9.50 15.17
N GLU A 225 -8.45 8.83 16.31
CA GLU A 225 -9.60 8.33 17.07
C GLU A 225 -10.51 9.49 17.47
N HIS A 226 -9.92 10.57 17.98
CA HIS A 226 -10.67 11.76 18.34
C HIS A 226 -11.43 12.36 17.14
N VAL A 227 -10.75 12.56 16.00
CA VAL A 227 -11.36 13.21 14.83
C VAL A 227 -12.53 12.41 14.26
N PHE A 228 -12.39 11.08 14.18
CA PHE A 228 -13.36 10.23 13.50
C PHE A 228 -14.40 9.59 14.41
N LEU A 229 -14.11 9.42 15.70
CA LEU A 229 -15.00 8.69 16.62
C LEU A 229 -15.55 9.61 17.72
N ASP A 230 -14.68 10.38 18.39
CA ASP A 230 -15.08 11.06 19.64
C ASP A 230 -15.54 12.51 19.45
N CYS A 231 -15.19 13.15 18.34
CA CYS A 231 -15.55 14.55 18.12
C CYS A 231 -16.97 14.67 17.57
N TRP A 232 -17.65 15.77 17.93
CA TRP A 232 -19.04 16.04 17.59
C TRP A 232 -19.35 15.81 16.10
N ASP A 233 -18.58 16.37 15.17
CA ASP A 233 -18.80 16.18 13.73
C ASP A 233 -18.81 14.70 13.30
N GLY A 234 -17.97 13.87 13.93
CA GLY A 234 -17.92 12.42 13.67
C GLY A 234 -19.14 11.72 14.25
N VAL A 235 -19.39 11.91 15.55
CA VAL A 235 -20.53 11.30 16.28
C VAL A 235 -21.85 11.57 15.56
N PHE A 236 -22.11 12.84 15.21
CA PHE A 236 -23.34 13.25 14.56
C PHE A 236 -23.47 12.67 13.14
N LEU A 237 -22.41 12.70 12.33
CA LEU A 237 -22.45 12.11 10.99
C LEU A 237 -22.76 10.61 11.05
N TRP A 238 -22.09 9.88 11.96
CA TRP A 238 -22.28 8.45 12.08
C TRP A 238 -23.67 8.06 12.56
N ASP A 239 -24.21 8.77 13.55
CA ASP A 239 -25.56 8.52 14.06
C ASP A 239 -26.62 8.65 12.95
N VAL A 240 -26.57 9.74 12.17
CA VAL A 240 -27.49 9.91 11.03
C VAL A 240 -27.23 8.84 9.98
N LEU A 241 -25.97 8.55 9.64
CA LEU A 241 -25.65 7.57 8.61
C LEU A 241 -26.16 6.16 8.96
N GLN A 242 -25.94 5.70 10.20
CA GLN A 242 -26.43 4.39 10.67
C GLN A 242 -27.95 4.32 10.66
N ARG A 243 -28.64 5.38 11.12
CA ARG A 243 -30.11 5.44 11.10
C ARG A 243 -30.68 5.45 9.67
N THR A 244 -30.07 6.20 8.75
CA THR A 244 -30.52 6.26 7.36
C THR A 244 -30.27 4.95 6.62
N LEU A 245 -29.13 4.30 6.85
CA LEU A 245 -28.81 3.01 6.22
C LEU A 245 -29.46 1.80 6.91
N LYS A 246 -29.98 1.98 8.14
CA LYS A 246 -30.45 0.90 9.02
C LYS A 246 -29.39 -0.20 9.17
N LYS A 247 -28.13 0.20 9.32
CA LYS A 247 -26.97 -0.69 9.39
C LYS A 247 -26.01 -0.22 10.47
N ASP A 248 -25.57 -1.15 11.32
CA ASP A 248 -24.53 -0.88 12.28
C ASP A 248 -23.15 -0.89 11.63
N LEU A 249 -22.42 0.21 11.83
CA LEU A 249 -21.06 0.39 11.33
C LEU A 249 -20.07 0.10 12.46
N PRO A 250 -18.92 -0.55 12.18
CA PRO A 250 -17.87 -0.78 13.17
C PRO A 250 -17.13 0.53 13.46
N LEU A 251 -17.64 1.31 14.40
CA LEU A 251 -17.08 2.60 14.82
C LEU A 251 -16.10 2.46 15.97
N ASP A 252 -15.04 1.69 15.72
CA ASP A 252 -13.91 1.51 16.63
C ASP A 252 -12.58 1.78 15.91
N VAL A 253 -11.48 1.77 16.67
CA VAL A 253 -10.13 2.06 16.14
C VAL A 253 -9.75 1.10 15.00
N HIS A 254 -10.17 -0.16 15.10
CA HIS A 254 -9.97 -1.16 14.06
C HIS A 254 -10.85 -0.90 12.83
N GLY A 255 -12.14 -0.64 13.05
CA GLY A 255 -13.17 -0.48 12.03
C GLY A 255 -12.88 0.67 11.08
N ILE A 256 -12.47 1.84 11.59
CA ILE A 256 -12.12 2.99 10.73
C ILE A 256 -10.86 2.74 9.88
N ARG A 257 -9.99 1.80 10.27
CA ARG A 257 -8.73 1.48 9.59
C ARG A 257 -8.84 0.28 8.63
N TYR A 258 -9.77 -0.63 8.86
CA TYR A 258 -9.91 -1.90 8.14
C TYR A 258 -11.23 -2.09 7.42
N LEU A 259 -12.24 -1.26 7.70
CA LEU A 259 -13.58 -1.30 7.12
C LEU A 259 -14.14 -2.75 7.07
N PRO A 260 -14.20 -3.48 8.20
CA PRO A 260 -14.64 -4.87 8.23
C PRO A 260 -16.17 -4.96 8.15
N ILE A 261 -16.77 -4.35 7.13
CA ILE A 261 -18.21 -4.38 6.88
C ILE A 261 -18.49 -5.33 5.72
N GLU A 262 -19.53 -6.14 5.89
CA GLU A 262 -20.05 -6.99 4.83
C GLU A 262 -21.02 -6.21 3.94
N ASN A 263 -20.84 -6.34 2.63
CA ASN A 263 -21.68 -5.70 1.63
C ASN A 263 -22.92 -6.56 1.34
N GLU A 264 -23.85 -6.58 2.30
CA GLU A 264 -25.10 -7.35 2.22
C GLU A 264 -25.96 -6.93 1.02
N ALA A 265 -26.50 -7.92 0.31
CA ALA A 265 -27.29 -7.70 -0.92
C ALA A 265 -26.57 -6.82 -1.97
N GLY A 266 -25.23 -6.85 -1.99
CA GLY A 266 -24.41 -6.07 -2.92
C GLY A 266 -24.31 -4.58 -2.61
N VAL A 267 -24.93 -4.10 -1.53
CA VAL A 267 -24.85 -2.69 -1.10
C VAL A 267 -23.41 -2.38 -0.64
N PRO A 268 -22.70 -1.40 -1.21
CA PRO A 268 -21.31 -1.13 -0.88
C PRO A 268 -21.16 -0.28 0.40
N PHE A 269 -21.53 -0.86 1.55
CA PHE A 269 -21.45 -0.19 2.86
C PHE A 269 -20.03 0.23 3.24
N ASP A 270 -19.03 -0.57 2.88
CA ASP A 270 -17.62 -0.22 3.08
C ASP A 270 -17.23 1.07 2.33
N THR A 271 -17.81 1.29 1.15
CA THR A 271 -17.63 2.51 0.35
C THR A 271 -18.35 3.70 1.00
N MET A 272 -19.57 3.50 1.53
CA MET A 272 -20.28 4.55 2.26
C MET A 272 -19.49 5.00 3.50
N MET A 273 -18.99 4.04 4.30
CA MET A 273 -18.17 4.34 5.46
C MET A 273 -16.89 5.08 5.08
N LEU A 274 -16.21 4.66 4.01
CA LEU A 274 -15.03 5.36 3.48
C LEU A 274 -15.32 6.81 3.09
N LEU A 275 -16.45 7.05 2.39
CA LEU A 275 -16.85 8.40 2.02
C LEU A 275 -17.20 9.24 3.25
N GLY A 276 -17.85 8.66 4.26
CA GLY A 276 -18.12 9.33 5.54
C GLY A 276 -16.84 9.78 6.24
N LEU A 277 -15.85 8.88 6.37
CA LEU A 277 -14.53 9.18 6.92
C LEU A 277 -13.86 10.32 6.16
N HIS A 278 -13.88 10.25 4.83
CA HIS A 278 -13.28 11.29 4.00
C HIS A 278 -13.98 12.63 4.15
N SER A 279 -15.31 12.66 4.29
CA SER A 279 -16.07 13.90 4.46
C SER A 279 -15.83 14.57 5.81
N ILE A 280 -15.73 13.79 6.90
CA ILE A 280 -15.28 14.30 8.21
C ILE A 280 -13.91 14.95 8.06
N TRP A 281 -12.98 14.25 7.39
CA TRP A 281 -11.65 14.78 7.16
C TRP A 281 -11.65 16.06 6.32
N ARG A 282 -12.44 16.12 5.24
CA ARG A 282 -12.55 17.32 4.40
C ARG A 282 -13.06 18.51 5.19
N SER A 283 -14.12 18.35 5.97
CA SER A 283 -14.67 19.41 6.81
C SER A 283 -13.63 19.91 7.82
N ARG A 284 -12.90 19.00 8.46
CA ARG A 284 -11.78 19.35 9.36
C ARG A 284 -10.69 20.14 8.65
N MET A 285 -10.28 19.73 7.46
CA MET A 285 -9.23 20.40 6.70
C MET A 285 -9.67 21.78 6.21
N ALA A 286 -10.92 21.93 5.78
CA ALA A 286 -11.47 23.21 5.36
C ALA A 286 -11.45 24.24 6.50
N MET A 287 -11.89 23.82 7.70
CA MET A 287 -11.81 24.67 8.90
C MET A 287 -10.36 25.01 9.28
N ARG A 288 -9.44 24.04 9.19
CA ARG A 288 -8.04 24.26 9.51
C ARG A 288 -7.33 25.21 8.55
N HIS A 289 -7.68 25.15 7.27
CA HIS A 289 -7.09 26.02 6.24
C HIS A 289 -7.83 27.35 6.08
N ALA A 290 -8.89 27.58 6.86
CA ALA A 290 -9.78 28.73 6.74
C ALA A 290 -10.31 28.91 5.30
N ASP A 291 -10.71 27.79 4.69
CA ASP A 291 -11.32 27.80 3.36
C ASP A 291 -12.61 28.65 3.40
N VAL A 292 -12.79 29.52 2.40
CA VAL A 292 -13.95 30.44 2.31
C VAL A 292 -15.27 29.66 2.25
N ASP A 293 -15.26 28.50 1.58
CA ASP A 293 -16.40 27.60 1.43
C ASP A 293 -16.30 26.39 2.39
N ALA A 294 -15.87 26.62 3.63
CA ALA A 294 -15.82 25.56 4.63
C ALA A 294 -17.23 25.05 4.95
N ARG A 295 -17.44 23.75 4.75
CA ARG A 295 -18.74 23.08 4.94
C ARG A 295 -18.70 22.02 6.01
N GLU A 296 -19.88 21.65 6.48
CA GLU A 296 -20.05 20.53 7.39
C GLU A 296 -19.77 19.19 6.69
N ALA A 297 -19.39 18.19 7.47
CA ALA A 297 -19.08 16.85 6.96
C ALA A 297 -20.26 16.23 6.18
N GLN A 298 -21.49 16.53 6.57
CA GLN A 298 -22.69 16.05 5.87
C GLN A 298 -22.78 16.55 4.43
N GLU A 299 -22.41 17.81 4.17
CA GLU A 299 -22.50 18.38 2.82
C GLU A 299 -21.48 17.76 1.88
N TYR A 300 -20.22 17.63 2.33
CA TYR A 300 -19.19 16.91 1.59
C TYR A 300 -19.56 15.44 1.35
N PHE A 301 -20.26 14.82 2.30
CA PHE A 301 -20.76 13.46 2.15
C PHE A 301 -21.85 13.36 1.08
N ARG A 302 -22.87 14.23 1.13
CA ARG A 302 -23.92 14.30 0.11
C ARG A 302 -23.37 14.49 -1.30
N GLU A 303 -22.41 15.38 -1.48
CA GLU A 303 -21.73 15.57 -2.77
C GLU A 303 -21.03 14.30 -3.24
N SER A 304 -20.32 13.63 -2.33
CA SER A 304 -19.58 12.41 -2.65
C SER A 304 -20.53 11.27 -3.02
N ILE A 305 -21.67 11.16 -2.33
CA ILE A 305 -22.73 10.18 -2.65
C ILE A 305 -23.40 10.50 -3.98
N ALA A 306 -23.74 11.77 -4.23
CA ALA A 306 -24.31 12.18 -5.51
C ALA A 306 -23.39 11.79 -6.67
N SER A 307 -22.09 12.14 -6.57
CA SER A 307 -21.10 11.75 -7.58
C SER A 307 -20.99 10.23 -7.74
N LEU A 308 -21.04 9.47 -6.65
CA LEU A 308 -20.99 8.01 -6.70
C LEU A 308 -22.22 7.42 -7.41
N LEU A 309 -23.41 7.91 -7.08
CA LEU A 309 -24.67 7.43 -7.65
C LEU A 309 -24.75 7.73 -9.15
N GLU A 310 -24.33 8.91 -9.59
CA GLU A 310 -24.25 9.24 -11.02
C GLU A 310 -23.32 8.27 -11.78
N VAL A 311 -22.17 7.91 -11.20
CA VAL A 311 -21.24 6.95 -11.81
C VAL A 311 -21.85 5.56 -11.93
N TYR A 312 -22.67 5.12 -10.97
CA TYR A 312 -23.34 3.82 -11.06
C TYR A 312 -24.56 3.84 -11.99
N LYS A 313 -25.33 4.93 -12.02
CA LYS A 313 -26.46 5.12 -12.93
C LYS A 313 -26.03 5.17 -14.40
N ALA A 314 -24.83 5.68 -14.68
CA ALA A 314 -24.26 5.71 -16.02
C ALA A 314 -23.74 4.34 -16.53
N GLN A 315 -23.76 3.28 -15.71
CA GLN A 315 -23.32 1.94 -16.12
C GLN A 315 -24.41 1.21 -16.92
N LYS A 316 -24.01 0.29 -17.81
CA LYS A 316 -24.93 -0.51 -18.63
C LYS A 316 -25.96 -1.29 -17.80
N SER A 317 -25.57 -1.73 -16.61
CA SER A 317 -26.42 -2.44 -15.65
C SER A 317 -26.49 -1.62 -14.37
N VAL A 318 -27.62 -0.96 -14.15
CA VAL A 318 -27.87 -0.15 -12.95
C VAL A 318 -28.04 -1.08 -11.74
N PRO A 319 -27.25 -0.93 -10.67
CA PRO A 319 -27.37 -1.80 -9.50
C PRO A 319 -28.69 -1.63 -8.75
N GLU A 320 -29.32 -2.76 -8.36
CA GLU A 320 -30.59 -2.80 -7.63
C GLU A 320 -30.53 -2.18 -6.23
N TRP A 321 -29.32 -2.02 -5.67
CA TRP A 321 -29.14 -1.42 -4.34
C TRP A 321 -29.22 0.11 -4.34
N ILE A 322 -29.22 0.79 -5.50
CA ILE A 322 -29.24 2.27 -5.58
C ILE A 322 -30.36 2.90 -4.74
N PRO A 323 -31.63 2.45 -4.82
CA PRO A 323 -32.72 3.02 -4.02
C PRO A 323 -32.51 2.92 -2.51
N ARG A 324 -31.66 2.00 -2.03
CA ARG A 324 -31.31 1.90 -0.60
C ARG A 324 -30.33 2.98 -0.14
N VAL A 325 -29.58 3.57 -1.08
CA VAL A 325 -28.53 4.57 -0.83
C VAL A 325 -29.00 5.98 -1.20
N GLU A 326 -29.98 6.13 -2.09
CA GLU A 326 -30.57 7.43 -2.45
C GLU A 326 -31.08 8.27 -1.27
N PRO A 327 -31.66 7.70 -0.18
CA PRO A 327 -32.01 8.47 1.01
C PRO A 327 -30.84 9.23 1.66
N LEU A 328 -29.59 8.83 1.38
CA LEU A 328 -28.41 9.58 1.83
C LEU A 328 -28.28 10.96 1.18
N LEU A 329 -28.89 11.17 0.01
CA LEU A 329 -28.91 12.47 -0.67
C LEU A 329 -29.80 13.49 0.05
N SER A 330 -30.74 13.02 0.86
CA SER A 330 -31.69 13.85 1.61
C SER A 330 -31.46 13.76 3.13
N MET A 331 -30.26 13.39 3.56
CA MET A 331 -29.88 13.41 4.98
C MET A 331 -30.24 14.76 5.61
N LYS A 332 -30.94 14.69 6.74
CA LYS A 332 -31.36 15.87 7.50
C LYS A 332 -30.12 16.62 8.01
N ARG A 333 -30.14 17.94 7.85
CA ARG A 333 -29.20 18.85 8.52
C ARG A 333 -29.45 18.80 10.04
N PHE A 334 -28.39 19.01 10.79
CA PHE A 334 -28.45 19.16 12.24
C PHE A 334 -28.82 20.57 12.65
#